data_AF-V3ZTZ1-F1
#
_entry.id   AF-V3ZTZ1-F1
#
_cell.length_a   1.000
_cell.length_b   1.000
_cell.length_c   1.000
_cell.angle_alpha   90.00
_cell.angle_beta   90.00
_cell.angle_gamma   90.00
#
_symmetry.space_group_name_H-M   'P 1'
#
loop_
_entity.id
_entity.type
_entity.pdbx_description
1 polymer ?
#
loop_
_entity_poly.entity_id
_entity_poly.type
_entity_poly.pdbx_seq_one_letter_code
_entity_poly.pdbx_strand_id
1 'polypeptide(L)'
;DNTHLLSKYQYQVSTRSPQSPSAKNSLTDITSNSGTEEVVWGQFGVSEDDLYIWTEKLRKWISLTVVSRLAQEIKDINKALRRIGCEDTQIGEVGVSTLKQLALTKGNFIPGFNSVVPYLDFSSNQEYFTRRILELGKDGCMSEFCWNSGGDYGKKWGEHLPTDSAIVMHLLCTYMDSRLPAQPRFPDGKTFTSQYFIKTPDKPNLSKKDNLLLHQTSINPPCYQVVVGENIFTLPKGRNNMFQALLLFLYHVKHKQDGMLGRINLGLSGINLLWIFDN
;
A
#
# COMPACT_ATOMS: atom_id res chain seq x y z
N ASP A 1 75.23 -38.65 -34.45
CA ASP A 1 74.98 -38.02 -33.16
C ASP A 1 73.59 -37.43 -33.04
N ASN A 2 72.85 -38.02 -32.10
CA ASN A 2 71.86 -37.45 -31.19
C ASN A 2 70.96 -36.26 -31.59
N THR A 3 69.66 -36.57 -31.72
CA THR A 3 68.53 -36.16 -30.86
C THR A 3 68.25 -34.68 -30.52
N HIS A 4 66.94 -34.38 -30.49
CA HIS A 4 66.22 -33.29 -29.77
C HIS A 4 66.04 -31.96 -30.51
N LEU A 5 64.95 -31.20 -30.40
CA LEU A 5 63.60 -31.34 -29.82
C LEU A 5 62.84 -30.08 -30.27
N LEU A 6 61.55 -30.21 -30.57
CA LEU A 6 60.61 -29.08 -30.70
C LEU A 6 60.54 -28.31 -29.37
N SER A 7 60.65 -26.98 -29.41
CA SER A 7 60.39 -26.12 -28.24
C SER A 7 59.70 -24.81 -28.62
N LYS A 8 58.38 -24.82 -28.41
CA LYS A 8 57.61 -23.82 -27.63
C LYS A 8 57.97 -22.34 -27.80
N TYR A 9 57.08 -21.60 -28.46
CA TYR A 9 56.78 -20.21 -28.10
C TYR A 9 55.39 -20.15 -27.47
N GLN A 10 55.38 -20.21 -26.14
CA GLN A 10 54.21 -20.12 -25.28
C GLN A 10 54.06 -18.65 -24.89
N TYR A 11 53.00 -18.00 -25.37
CA TYR A 11 52.64 -16.64 -24.95
C TYR A 11 52.19 -16.67 -23.48
N GLN A 12 52.85 -15.88 -22.63
CA GLN A 12 52.51 -15.71 -21.22
C GLN A 12 51.51 -14.54 -21.06
N VAL A 13 50.40 -14.79 -20.38
CA VAL A 13 49.41 -13.78 -19.97
C VAL A 13 49.87 -13.16 -18.65
N SER A 14 49.84 -11.83 -18.56
CA SER A 14 50.29 -11.06 -17.39
C SER A 14 49.51 -11.38 -16.11
N THR A 15 50.24 -11.51 -15.00
CA THR A 15 49.71 -11.74 -13.65
C THR A 15 49.09 -10.47 -13.06
N ARG A 16 47.90 -10.61 -12.44
CA ARG A 16 47.21 -9.54 -11.70
C ARG A 16 47.90 -9.26 -10.36
N SER A 17 48.08 -7.98 -10.04
CA SER A 17 48.43 -7.50 -8.69
C SER A 17 47.22 -7.61 -7.74
N PRO A 18 47.42 -7.92 -6.44
CA PRO A 18 46.33 -8.04 -5.48
C PRO A 18 46.03 -6.71 -4.77
N GLN A 19 44.77 -6.27 -4.77
CA GLN A 19 44.23 -5.31 -3.80
C GLN A 19 42.81 -5.70 -3.33
N SER A 20 42.57 -5.36 -2.07
CA SER A 20 41.65 -5.92 -1.06
C SER A 20 40.15 -5.56 -1.23
N PRO A 21 39.24 -6.15 -0.43
CA PRO A 21 37.83 -6.34 -0.79
C PRO A 21 36.98 -5.10 -0.52
N SER A 22 36.23 -4.67 -1.54
CA SER A 22 35.12 -3.72 -1.39
C SER A 22 33.82 -4.41 -1.78
N ALA A 23 32.78 -4.17 -0.98
CA ALA A 23 31.52 -4.88 -0.92
C ALA A 23 30.84 -5.10 -2.29
N LYS A 24 30.43 -6.35 -2.54
CA LYS A 24 29.60 -6.71 -3.68
C LYS A 24 28.21 -6.07 -3.54
N ASN A 25 27.91 -5.15 -4.45
CA ASN A 25 26.53 -4.88 -4.86
C ASN A 25 25.97 -6.14 -5.52
N SER A 26 25.05 -6.84 -4.85
CA SER A 26 24.29 -7.94 -5.44
C SER A 26 23.18 -7.38 -6.32
N LEU A 27 23.56 -7.05 -7.55
CA LEU A 27 22.67 -6.95 -8.71
C LEU A 27 22.45 -8.36 -9.26
N THR A 28 21.61 -9.16 -8.62
CA THR A 28 21.01 -10.37 -9.21
C THR A 28 19.81 -10.76 -8.37
N ASP A 29 18.63 -10.32 -8.79
CA ASP A 29 17.37 -11.08 -8.74
C ASP A 29 16.33 -10.34 -9.57
N ILE A 30 16.61 -10.24 -10.87
CA ILE A 30 15.59 -10.06 -11.90
C ILE A 30 15.32 -11.47 -12.44
N THR A 31 14.63 -12.28 -11.65
CA THR A 31 13.93 -13.46 -12.18
C THR A 31 12.51 -13.04 -12.47
N SER A 32 12.26 -12.81 -13.76
CA SER A 32 11.00 -12.49 -14.41
C SER A 32 9.86 -13.40 -13.94
N ASN A 33 8.90 -12.83 -13.23
CA ASN A 33 7.61 -13.48 -12.88
C ASN A 33 6.48 -13.02 -13.84
N SER A 34 6.84 -12.60 -15.06
CA SER A 34 5.94 -12.02 -16.08
C SER A 34 4.78 -12.94 -16.47
N GLY A 35 4.95 -14.26 -16.38
CA GLY A 35 3.94 -15.23 -16.80
C GLY A 35 2.67 -15.29 -15.93
N THR A 36 2.58 -14.56 -14.82
CA THR A 36 1.36 -14.47 -14.00
C THR A 36 0.65 -13.11 -14.11
N GLU A 37 1.34 -12.05 -14.53
CA GLU A 37 0.73 -10.72 -14.76
C GLU A 37 -0.09 -10.76 -16.05
N GLU A 38 0.53 -11.29 -17.11
CA GLU A 38 -0.05 -11.41 -18.44
C GLU A 38 -1.30 -12.31 -18.46
N VAL A 39 -1.35 -13.34 -17.61
CA VAL A 39 -2.47 -14.29 -17.58
C VAL A 39 -3.73 -13.70 -16.95
N VAL A 40 -3.63 -12.90 -15.88
CA VAL A 40 -4.83 -12.34 -15.24
C VAL A 40 -5.38 -11.18 -16.05
N TRP A 41 -4.54 -10.20 -16.40
CA TRP A 41 -4.99 -9.00 -17.12
C TRP A 41 -5.29 -9.27 -18.59
N GLY A 42 -4.60 -10.23 -19.22
CA GLY A 42 -4.89 -10.68 -20.58
C GLY A 42 -6.29 -11.27 -20.75
N GLN A 43 -6.87 -11.88 -19.70
CA GLN A 43 -8.27 -12.35 -19.73
C GLN A 43 -9.30 -11.22 -19.89
N PHE A 44 -8.90 -9.99 -19.55
CA PHE A 44 -9.73 -8.79 -19.64
C PHE A 44 -9.33 -7.90 -20.84
N GLY A 45 -8.38 -8.34 -21.67
CA GLY A 45 -7.88 -7.56 -22.82
C GLY A 45 -7.13 -6.29 -22.41
N VAL A 46 -6.54 -6.27 -21.21
CA VAL A 46 -5.78 -5.13 -20.68
C VAL A 46 -4.30 -5.32 -20.99
N SER A 47 -3.67 -4.34 -21.63
CA SER A 47 -2.23 -4.38 -21.95
C SER A 47 -1.35 -4.00 -20.76
N GLU A 48 -0.04 -4.28 -20.85
CA GLU A 48 0.93 -3.83 -19.85
C GLU A 48 1.02 -2.29 -19.77
N ASP A 49 0.89 -1.60 -20.91
CA ASP A 49 0.90 -0.13 -20.98
C ASP A 49 -0.32 0.46 -20.27
N ASP A 50 -1.51 -0.12 -20.47
CA ASP A 50 -2.72 0.27 -19.74
C ASP A 50 -2.51 0.10 -18.24
N LEU A 51 -1.98 -1.05 -17.83
CA LEU A 51 -1.76 -1.37 -16.42
C LEU A 51 -0.75 -0.42 -15.76
N TYR A 52 0.30 -0.04 -16.49
CA TYR A 52 1.28 0.95 -16.06
C TYR A 52 0.61 2.31 -15.81
N ILE A 53 -0.12 2.82 -16.81
CA ILE A 53 -0.83 4.11 -16.73
C ILE A 53 -1.86 4.11 -15.60
N TRP A 54 -2.67 3.06 -15.49
CA TRP A 54 -3.68 2.93 -14.44
C TRP A 54 -3.06 2.83 -13.05
N THR A 55 -1.91 2.16 -12.92
CA THR A 55 -1.16 2.11 -11.66
C THR A 55 -0.67 3.49 -11.26
N GLU A 56 -0.15 4.29 -12.19
CA GLU A 56 0.25 5.67 -11.91
C GLU A 56 -0.94 6.56 -11.52
N LYS A 57 -2.05 6.48 -12.26
CA LYS A 57 -3.28 7.22 -11.98
C LYS A 57 -3.84 6.84 -10.60
N LEU A 58 -3.87 5.55 -10.25
CA LEU A 58 -4.29 5.06 -8.94
C LEU A 58 -3.36 5.57 -7.82
N ARG A 59 -2.03 5.49 -8.01
CA ARG A 59 -1.05 6.01 -7.03
C ARG A 59 -1.25 7.49 -6.77
N LYS A 60 -1.41 8.30 -7.81
CA LYS A 60 -1.71 9.73 -7.70
C LYS A 60 -3.02 9.97 -6.96
N TRP A 61 -4.08 9.23 -7.29
CA TRP A 61 -5.37 9.38 -6.64
C TRP A 61 -5.30 9.06 -5.14
N ILE A 62 -4.70 7.93 -4.76
CA ILE A 62 -4.53 7.52 -3.36
C ILE A 62 -3.71 8.57 -2.61
N SER A 63 -2.58 8.99 -3.19
CA SER A 63 -1.69 9.96 -2.57
C SER A 63 -2.41 11.30 -2.34
N LEU A 64 -2.98 11.90 -3.38
CA LEU A 64 -3.60 13.23 -3.32
C LEU A 64 -4.91 13.26 -2.52
N THR A 65 -5.73 12.21 -2.62
CA THR A 65 -7.08 12.20 -2.04
C THR A 65 -7.08 11.70 -0.61
N VAL A 66 -6.20 10.76 -0.28
CA VAL A 66 -6.18 10.09 1.03
C VAL A 66 -4.96 10.53 1.83
N VAL A 67 -3.75 10.18 1.34
CA VAL A 67 -2.53 10.27 2.15
C VAL A 67 -2.12 11.72 2.43
N SER A 68 -2.03 12.55 1.39
CA SER A 68 -1.65 13.97 1.52
C SER A 68 -2.68 14.79 2.30
N ARG A 69 -3.97 14.49 2.15
CA ARG A 69 -5.02 15.15 2.94
C ARG A 69 -4.91 14.79 4.42
N LEU A 70 -4.76 13.50 4.73
CA LEU A 70 -4.55 13.05 6.10
C LEU A 70 -3.27 13.65 6.71
N ALA A 71 -2.16 13.65 5.96
CA ALA A 71 -0.90 14.24 6.40
C ALA A 71 -1.05 15.73 6.74
N GLN A 72 -1.87 16.46 5.97
CA GLN A 72 -2.17 17.87 6.25
C GLN A 72 -3.07 18.02 7.48
N GLU A 73 -4.14 17.22 7.59
CA GLU A 73 -5.02 17.22 8.77
C GLU A 73 -4.25 16.93 10.06
N ILE A 74 -3.31 15.97 10.05
CA ILE A 74 -2.43 15.69 11.20
C ILE A 74 -1.61 16.93 11.60
N LYS A 75 -1.02 17.65 10.63
CA LYS A 75 -0.26 18.88 10.92
C LYS A 75 -1.15 19.96 11.53
N ASP A 76 -2.35 20.11 11.01
CA ASP A 76 -3.31 21.13 11.46
C ASP A 76 -3.85 20.80 12.87
N ILE A 77 -4.15 19.53 13.15
CA ILE A 77 -4.52 19.04 14.49
C ILE A 77 -3.36 19.27 15.47
N ASN A 78 -2.13 18.92 15.10
CA ASN A 78 -0.96 19.14 15.97
C ASN A 78 -0.73 20.64 16.25
N LYS A 79 -0.98 21.51 15.26
CA LYS A 79 -0.95 22.96 15.47
C LYS A 79 -2.06 23.43 16.42
N ALA A 80 -3.26 22.87 16.32
CA ALA A 80 -4.38 23.18 17.20
C ALA A 80 -4.13 22.70 18.64
N LEU A 81 -3.60 21.48 18.83
CA LEU A 81 -3.21 20.95 20.15
C LEU A 81 -2.24 21.88 20.88
N ARG A 82 -1.20 22.38 20.20
CA ARG A 82 -0.26 23.36 20.78
C ARG A 82 -0.96 24.65 21.20
N ARG A 83 -1.89 25.16 20.39
CA ARG A 83 -2.63 26.41 20.71
C ARG A 83 -3.50 26.30 21.96
N ILE A 84 -3.99 25.11 22.28
CA ILE A 84 -4.82 24.87 23.47
C ILE A 84 -3.98 24.31 24.66
N GLY A 85 -2.66 24.47 24.63
CA GLY A 85 -1.76 24.05 25.71
C GLY A 85 -1.57 22.53 25.84
N CYS A 86 -1.75 21.78 24.75
CA CYS A 86 -1.65 20.32 24.71
C CYS A 86 -0.41 19.87 23.91
N GLU A 87 0.71 20.54 24.09
CA GLU A 87 1.93 20.32 23.31
C GLU A 87 2.57 18.94 23.54
N ASP A 88 2.48 18.35 24.74
CA ASP A 88 3.04 17.01 25.02
C ASP A 88 2.16 15.84 24.54
N THR A 89 1.07 16.14 23.83
CA THR A 89 0.06 15.15 23.45
C THR A 89 -0.25 15.10 21.96
N GLN A 90 0.76 15.42 21.13
CA GLN A 90 0.60 15.49 19.69
C GLN A 90 0.43 14.11 19.04
N ILE A 91 -0.22 14.09 17.88
CA ILE A 91 -0.22 12.92 17.00
C ILE A 91 1.23 12.61 16.60
N GLY A 92 1.65 11.38 16.85
CA GLY A 92 3.02 10.90 16.65
C GLY A 92 3.86 10.84 17.94
N GLU A 93 3.41 11.48 19.01
CA GLU A 93 4.17 11.53 20.28
C GLU A 93 3.53 10.67 21.37
N VAL A 94 2.20 10.57 21.38
CA VAL A 94 1.45 9.74 22.32
C VAL A 94 0.80 8.55 21.62
N GLY A 95 0.51 7.49 22.38
CA GLY A 95 -0.16 6.30 21.88
C GLY A 95 -1.61 6.56 21.44
N VAL A 96 -2.13 5.67 20.58
CA VAL A 96 -3.50 5.78 20.03
C VAL A 96 -4.59 5.87 21.09
N SER A 97 -4.44 5.17 22.22
CA SER A 97 -5.42 5.25 23.32
C SER A 97 -5.53 6.65 23.90
N THR A 98 -4.41 7.36 24.05
CA THR A 98 -4.39 8.76 24.49
C THR A 98 -5.02 9.68 23.44
N LEU A 99 -4.72 9.45 22.16
CA LEU A 99 -5.35 10.21 21.07
C LEU A 99 -6.87 10.03 21.03
N LYS A 100 -7.37 8.81 21.24
CA LYS A 100 -8.80 8.52 21.37
C LYS A 100 -9.44 9.31 22.52
N GLN A 101 -8.80 9.32 23.70
CA GLN A 101 -9.28 10.08 24.85
C GLN A 101 -9.26 11.60 24.61
N LEU A 102 -8.24 12.10 23.93
CA LEU A 102 -8.14 13.52 23.57
C LEU A 102 -9.19 13.92 22.54
N ALA A 103 -9.47 13.08 21.54
CA ALA A 103 -10.53 13.33 20.58
C ALA A 103 -11.92 13.35 21.25
N LEU A 104 -12.16 12.48 22.23
CA LEU A 104 -13.41 12.49 23.02
C LEU A 104 -13.56 13.75 23.89
N THR A 105 -12.49 14.16 24.58
CA THR A 105 -12.54 15.27 25.54
C THR A 105 -12.35 16.65 24.93
N LYS A 106 -11.55 16.74 23.85
CA LYS A 106 -11.11 18.01 23.23
C LYS A 106 -11.47 18.11 21.75
N GLY A 107 -12.05 17.07 21.13
CA GLY A 107 -12.33 17.05 19.70
C GLY A 107 -13.29 18.16 19.23
N ASN A 108 -14.20 18.63 20.09
CA ASN A 108 -15.08 19.76 19.77
C ASN A 108 -14.31 21.08 19.56
N PHE A 109 -13.10 21.21 20.10
CA PHE A 109 -12.24 22.39 19.95
C PHE A 109 -11.22 22.22 18.82
N ILE A 110 -11.10 21.01 18.25
CA ILE A 110 -10.08 20.66 17.26
C ILE A 110 -10.78 20.07 16.03
N PRO A 111 -11.06 20.92 15.02
CA PRO A 111 -11.68 20.47 13.78
C PRO A 111 -10.92 19.30 13.16
N GLY A 112 -11.66 18.28 12.72
CA GLY A 112 -11.10 17.09 12.06
C GLY A 112 -10.46 16.04 13.00
N PHE A 113 -10.35 16.29 14.30
CA PHE A 113 -9.65 15.33 15.17
C PHE A 113 -10.37 13.98 15.24
N ASN A 114 -11.69 13.98 15.45
CA ASN A 114 -12.48 12.75 15.48
C ASN A 114 -12.45 11.98 14.16
N SER A 115 -12.31 12.66 13.01
CA SER A 115 -12.23 11.99 11.70
C SER A 115 -10.85 11.38 11.41
N VAL A 116 -9.79 11.89 12.03
CA VAL A 116 -8.42 11.36 11.87
C VAL A 116 -8.16 10.14 12.75
N VAL A 117 -8.79 10.03 13.92
CA VAL A 117 -8.57 8.94 14.89
C VAL A 117 -8.67 7.54 14.27
N PRO A 118 -9.67 7.20 13.44
CA PRO A 118 -9.75 5.89 12.79
C PRO A 118 -8.52 5.56 11.93
N TYR A 119 -7.91 6.55 11.28
CA TYR A 119 -6.70 6.34 10.48
C TYR A 119 -5.50 6.01 11.35
N LEU A 120 -5.42 6.57 12.55
CA LEU A 120 -4.32 6.37 13.50
C LEU A 120 -4.39 5.03 14.24
N ASP A 121 -5.55 4.37 14.22
CA ASP A 121 -5.82 3.09 14.89
C ASP A 121 -5.33 1.87 14.10
N PHE A 122 -4.02 1.83 13.86
CA PHE A 122 -3.36 0.78 13.11
C PHE A 122 -2.04 0.29 13.72
N SER A 123 -1.23 1.20 14.24
CA SER A 123 0.08 0.90 14.83
C SER A 123 0.15 1.38 16.27
N SER A 124 0.72 0.58 17.16
CA SER A 124 1.06 1.03 18.53
C SER A 124 2.21 2.04 18.53
N ASN A 125 3.12 1.95 17.55
CA ASN A 125 4.20 2.90 17.36
C ASN A 125 3.71 4.09 16.51
N GLN A 126 3.18 5.10 17.21
CA GLN A 126 2.60 6.30 16.59
C GLN A 126 3.66 7.21 15.98
N GLU A 127 4.87 7.26 16.54
CA GLU A 127 6.01 8.03 16.00
C GLU A 127 6.35 7.57 14.58
N TYR A 128 6.61 6.27 14.44
CA TYR A 128 6.87 5.64 13.15
C TYR A 128 5.72 5.85 12.17
N PHE A 129 4.49 5.53 12.61
CA PHE A 129 3.34 5.51 11.72
C PHE A 129 2.98 6.90 11.21
N THR A 130 2.97 7.89 12.10
CA THR A 130 2.73 9.30 11.73
C THR A 130 3.79 9.78 10.76
N ARG A 131 5.07 9.50 11.03
CA ARG A 131 6.16 9.88 10.12
C ARG A 131 5.99 9.27 8.73
N ARG A 132 5.62 7.99 8.62
CA ARG A 132 5.36 7.37 7.31
C ARG A 132 4.19 8.00 6.57
N ILE A 133 3.10 8.35 7.25
CA ILE A 133 1.99 9.09 6.62
C ILE A 133 2.48 10.43 6.05
N LEU A 134 3.29 11.16 6.81
CA LEU A 134 3.84 12.46 6.38
C LEU A 134 4.82 12.32 5.19
N GLU A 135 5.66 11.29 5.20
CA GLU A 135 6.64 11.02 4.12
C GLU A 135 5.93 10.56 2.83
N LEU A 136 4.98 9.62 2.92
CA LEU A 136 4.21 9.14 1.77
C LEU A 136 3.29 10.22 1.19
N GLY A 137 2.85 11.18 2.01
CA GLY A 137 1.97 12.28 1.60
C GLY A 137 2.69 13.51 1.05
N LYS A 138 4.04 13.51 0.96
CA LYS A 138 4.84 14.71 0.69
C LYS A 138 4.74 15.24 -0.75
N ASP A 139 4.64 14.35 -1.73
CA ASP A 139 4.88 14.66 -3.15
C ASP A 139 3.68 14.35 -4.08
N GLY A 140 2.56 13.89 -3.53
CA GLY A 140 1.36 13.56 -4.30
C GLY A 140 1.47 12.31 -5.18
N CYS A 141 2.57 11.54 -5.09
CA CYS A 141 2.74 10.30 -5.85
C CYS A 141 3.33 9.13 -5.03
N MET A 142 3.63 9.36 -3.75
CA MET A 142 4.29 8.41 -2.85
C MET A 142 5.65 7.95 -3.41
N SER A 143 6.59 8.86 -3.73
CA SER A 143 7.93 8.51 -4.22
C SER A 143 8.68 7.58 -3.26
N GLU A 144 8.57 7.86 -1.96
CA GLU A 144 9.25 7.15 -0.86
C GLU A 144 8.60 5.80 -0.51
N PHE A 145 7.67 5.31 -1.33
CA PHE A 145 6.98 4.05 -1.11
C PHE A 145 7.92 2.85 -1.28
N CYS A 146 8.05 2.06 -0.22
CA CYS A 146 8.71 0.76 -0.20
C CYS A 146 7.71 -0.34 0.17
N TRP A 147 7.40 -1.22 -0.78
CA TRP A 147 6.24 -2.11 -0.67
C TRP A 147 6.34 -3.16 0.46
N ASN A 148 7.53 -3.72 0.71
CA ASN A 148 7.77 -4.82 1.66
C ASN A 148 8.47 -4.39 2.95
N SER A 149 8.78 -3.12 3.09
CA SER A 149 9.26 -2.54 4.34
C SER A 149 8.47 -1.25 4.58
N GLY A 150 8.95 -0.37 5.45
CA GLY A 150 8.64 1.04 5.32
C GLY A 150 9.93 1.85 5.32
N GLY A 151 9.89 3.04 5.91
CA GLY A 151 11.05 3.92 6.06
C GLY A 151 11.67 3.90 7.46
N ASP A 152 12.81 4.56 7.60
CA ASP A 152 13.46 4.77 8.89
C ASP A 152 12.88 6.00 9.59
N TYR A 153 12.71 5.94 10.91
CA TYR A 153 12.12 7.03 11.70
C TYR A 153 13.08 7.62 12.75
N GLY A 154 14.38 7.43 12.56
CA GLY A 154 15.41 7.62 13.58
C GLY A 154 15.90 6.29 14.17
N LYS A 155 15.12 5.23 13.93
CA LYS A 155 15.51 3.82 14.08
C LYS A 155 15.29 3.12 12.74
N LYS A 156 16.06 2.06 12.49
CA LYS A 156 15.86 1.21 11.32
C LYS A 156 14.49 0.55 11.36
N TRP A 157 13.85 0.45 10.20
CA TRP A 157 12.64 -0.36 10.07
C TRP A 157 12.90 -1.82 10.48
N GLY A 158 11.89 -2.48 11.05
CA GLY A 158 11.92 -3.91 11.37
C GLY A 158 10.53 -4.52 11.23
N GLU A 159 10.46 -5.84 11.16
CA GLU A 159 9.24 -6.60 10.77
C GLU A 159 8.05 -6.44 11.72
N HIS A 160 8.27 -5.95 12.93
CA HIS A 160 7.21 -5.62 13.89
C HIS A 160 6.47 -4.31 13.53
N LEU A 161 7.01 -3.51 12.60
CA LEU A 161 6.40 -2.30 12.09
C LEU A 161 5.66 -2.61 10.79
N PRO A 162 4.53 -1.94 10.51
CA PRO A 162 3.82 -2.17 9.26
C PRO A 162 4.68 -1.75 8.06
N THR A 163 4.45 -2.41 6.93
CA THR A 163 5.03 -2.03 5.64
C THR A 163 4.23 -0.88 5.02
N ASP A 164 4.78 -0.15 4.05
CA ASP A 164 4.03 0.91 3.38
C ASP A 164 2.82 0.35 2.63
N SER A 165 2.89 -0.87 2.09
CA SER A 165 1.71 -1.51 1.48
C SER A 165 0.60 -1.71 2.52
N ALA A 166 0.95 -2.14 3.74
CA ALA A 166 -0.02 -2.32 4.81
C ALA A 166 -0.58 -0.99 5.30
N ILE A 167 0.26 0.05 5.40
CA ILE A 167 -0.15 1.42 5.72
C ILE A 167 -1.13 1.94 4.66
N VAL A 168 -0.74 1.94 3.38
CA VAL A 168 -1.56 2.49 2.29
C VAL A 168 -2.90 1.75 2.17
N MET A 169 -2.89 0.42 2.28
CA MET A 169 -4.14 -0.37 2.29
C MET A 169 -5.04 0.00 3.47
N HIS A 170 -4.49 0.17 4.67
CA HIS A 170 -5.25 0.61 5.84
C HIS A 170 -5.86 2.01 5.65
N LEU A 171 -5.05 2.96 5.16
CA LEU A 171 -5.53 4.34 4.91
C LEU A 171 -6.64 4.35 3.86
N LEU A 172 -6.50 3.57 2.79
CA LEU A 172 -7.54 3.45 1.76
C LEU A 172 -8.82 2.81 2.32
N CYS A 173 -8.71 1.72 3.06
CA CYS A 173 -9.86 1.06 3.69
C CYS A 173 -10.61 2.02 4.63
N THR A 174 -9.87 2.74 5.48
CA THR A 174 -10.43 3.73 6.41
C THR A 174 -11.10 4.89 5.66
N TYR A 175 -10.51 5.34 4.54
CA TYR A 175 -11.15 6.32 3.69
C TYR A 175 -12.46 5.80 3.11
N MET A 176 -12.47 4.59 2.54
CA MET A 176 -13.67 4.00 1.96
C MET A 176 -14.76 3.75 3.01
N ASP A 177 -14.39 3.34 4.23
CA ASP A 177 -15.30 3.22 5.37
C ASP A 177 -16.05 4.53 5.64
N SER A 178 -15.35 5.67 5.58
CA SER A 178 -15.95 7.01 5.78
C SER A 178 -16.84 7.48 4.62
N ARG A 179 -16.75 6.85 3.45
CA ARG A 179 -17.54 7.21 2.25
C ARG A 179 -18.77 6.32 2.05
N LEU A 180 -18.77 5.11 2.63
CA LEU A 180 -19.93 4.24 2.57
C LEU A 180 -20.97 4.61 3.65
N PRO A 181 -22.28 4.44 3.37
CA PRO A 181 -23.31 4.68 4.37
C PRO A 181 -23.14 3.75 5.57
N ALA A 182 -23.33 4.29 6.77
CA ALA A 182 -23.32 3.48 7.99
C ALA A 182 -24.35 2.34 7.90
N GLN A 183 -23.96 1.15 8.32
CA GLN A 183 -24.84 -0.01 8.36
C GLN A 183 -24.95 -0.52 9.80
N PRO A 184 -26.15 -0.86 10.29
CA PRO A 184 -26.33 -1.41 11.64
C PRO A 184 -25.49 -2.68 11.92
N ARG A 185 -25.14 -3.42 10.87
CA ARG A 185 -24.28 -4.62 10.95
C ARG A 185 -22.82 -4.29 11.30
N PHE A 186 -22.37 -3.08 11.03
CA PHE A 186 -20.99 -2.61 11.26
C PHE A 186 -21.02 -1.37 12.15
N PRO A 187 -21.33 -1.54 13.46
CA PRO A 187 -21.50 -0.42 14.39
C PRO A 187 -20.20 0.34 14.66
N ASP A 188 -19.05 -0.24 14.34
CA ASP A 188 -17.73 0.39 14.40
C ASP A 188 -17.45 1.31 13.18
N GLY A 189 -18.39 1.40 12.24
CA GLY A 189 -18.27 2.22 11.04
C GLY A 189 -17.39 1.62 9.94
N LYS A 190 -16.84 0.42 10.12
CA LYS A 190 -15.91 -0.24 9.19
C LYS A 190 -16.62 -0.92 8.01
N THR A 191 -17.52 -0.17 7.37
CA THR A 191 -18.45 -0.69 6.37
C THR A 191 -17.76 -1.30 5.16
N PHE A 192 -16.75 -0.63 4.60
CA PHE A 192 -15.95 -1.15 3.48
C PHE A 192 -15.08 -2.32 3.95
N THR A 193 -14.31 -2.10 5.01
CA THR A 193 -13.32 -3.05 5.52
C THR A 193 -13.99 -4.39 5.85
N SER A 194 -15.11 -4.39 6.57
CA SER A 194 -15.81 -5.61 6.97
C SER A 194 -16.52 -6.34 5.82
N GLN A 195 -16.81 -5.67 4.71
CA GLN A 195 -17.51 -6.27 3.56
C GLN A 195 -16.57 -6.74 2.46
N TYR A 196 -15.53 -5.96 2.18
CA TYR A 196 -14.73 -6.09 0.97
C TYR A 196 -13.27 -6.45 1.25
N PHE A 197 -12.82 -6.46 2.50
CA PHE A 197 -11.42 -6.74 2.83
C PHE A 197 -11.28 -7.88 3.86
N ILE A 198 -10.54 -8.92 3.48
CA ILE A 198 -10.21 -10.06 4.34
C ILE A 198 -8.71 -10.07 4.60
N LYS A 199 -8.33 -10.33 5.84
CA LYS A 199 -6.94 -10.48 6.25
C LYS A 199 -6.68 -11.90 6.74
N THR A 200 -5.53 -12.45 6.40
CA THR A 200 -5.01 -13.69 7.00
C THR A 200 -5.02 -13.60 8.54
N PRO A 201 -5.41 -14.66 9.28
CA PRO A 201 -5.64 -16.04 8.82
C PRO A 201 -7.03 -16.33 8.25
N ASP A 202 -7.94 -15.35 8.25
CA ASP A 202 -9.30 -15.55 7.75
C ASP A 202 -9.29 -15.83 6.25
N LYS A 203 -10.24 -16.67 5.79
CA LYS A 203 -10.35 -17.07 4.39
C LYS A 203 -11.67 -16.60 3.79
N PRO A 204 -11.69 -16.19 2.52
CA PRO A 204 -12.91 -15.87 1.81
C PRO A 204 -13.84 -17.08 1.73
N ASN A 205 -15.13 -16.87 1.95
CA ASN A 205 -16.14 -17.90 1.73
C ASN A 205 -16.50 -17.96 0.23
N LEU A 206 -15.88 -18.87 -0.50
CA LEU A 206 -16.05 -19.03 -1.95
C LEU A 206 -17.43 -19.58 -2.38
N SER A 207 -18.30 -19.99 -1.45
CA SER A 207 -19.67 -20.42 -1.81
C SER A 207 -20.60 -19.27 -2.20
N LYS A 208 -20.19 -18.02 -1.92
CA LYS A 208 -20.95 -16.82 -2.26
C LYS A 208 -20.64 -16.35 -3.68
N LYS A 209 -21.64 -16.43 -4.56
CA LYS A 209 -21.50 -16.07 -5.98
C LYS A 209 -21.35 -14.57 -6.24
N ASP A 210 -21.75 -13.74 -5.27
CA ASP A 210 -21.68 -12.28 -5.32
C ASP A 210 -20.41 -11.71 -4.68
N ASN A 211 -19.43 -12.56 -4.33
CA ASN A 211 -18.16 -12.10 -3.78
C ASN A 211 -17.48 -11.09 -4.72
N LEU A 212 -17.02 -9.99 -4.13
CA LEU A 212 -16.00 -9.11 -4.68
C LEU A 212 -15.13 -8.67 -3.51
N LEU A 213 -13.99 -9.32 -3.31
CA LEU A 213 -13.19 -9.17 -2.08
C LEU A 213 -11.72 -8.93 -2.40
N LEU A 214 -11.09 -8.01 -1.68
CA LEU A 214 -9.65 -7.93 -1.51
C LEU A 214 -9.24 -8.88 -0.38
N HIS A 215 -8.26 -9.73 -0.63
CA HIS A 215 -7.76 -10.67 0.38
C HIS A 215 -6.25 -10.51 0.56
N GLN A 216 -5.83 -10.13 1.78
CA GLN A 216 -4.43 -10.12 2.19
C GLN A 216 -3.99 -11.52 2.64
N THR A 217 -3.26 -12.23 1.78
CA THR A 217 -2.81 -13.61 2.02
C THR A 217 -1.55 -13.70 2.88
N SER A 218 -0.73 -12.65 2.88
CA SER A 218 0.53 -12.58 3.63
C SER A 218 0.73 -11.18 4.21
N ILE A 219 1.29 -11.11 5.43
CA ILE A 219 1.59 -9.86 6.13
C ILE A 219 2.99 -9.34 5.76
N ASN A 220 4.01 -10.22 5.80
CA ASN A 220 5.39 -9.88 5.48
C ASN A 220 6.08 -11.03 4.71
N PRO A 221 6.51 -10.83 3.44
CA PRO A 221 6.18 -9.67 2.62
C PRO A 221 4.67 -9.60 2.35
N PRO A 222 4.09 -8.38 2.20
CA PRO A 222 2.66 -8.21 2.00
C PRO A 222 2.24 -8.77 0.64
N CYS A 223 1.14 -9.52 0.61
CA CYS A 223 0.58 -10.08 -0.62
C CYS A 223 -0.94 -10.00 -0.59
N TYR A 224 -1.51 -9.60 -1.72
CA TYR A 224 -2.92 -9.36 -1.96
C TYR A 224 -3.39 -10.11 -3.21
N GLN A 225 -4.63 -10.56 -3.17
CA GLN A 225 -5.33 -11.19 -4.27
C GLN A 225 -6.78 -10.69 -4.30
N VAL A 226 -7.49 -10.94 -5.40
CA VAL A 226 -8.91 -10.55 -5.54
C VAL A 226 -9.77 -11.79 -5.69
N VAL A 227 -10.91 -11.82 -5.00
CA VAL A 227 -11.92 -12.88 -5.12
C VAL A 227 -13.12 -12.31 -5.84
N VAL A 228 -13.56 -12.96 -6.92
CA VAL A 228 -14.76 -12.58 -7.67
C VAL A 228 -15.64 -13.82 -7.86
N GLY A 229 -16.81 -13.81 -7.25
CA GLY A 229 -17.66 -14.99 -7.09
C GLY A 229 -16.89 -16.14 -6.42
N GLU A 230 -16.71 -17.22 -7.17
CA GLU A 230 -16.02 -18.43 -6.71
C GLU A 230 -14.53 -18.44 -7.08
N ASN A 231 -14.08 -17.48 -7.90
CA ASN A 231 -12.73 -17.44 -8.46
C ASN A 231 -11.78 -16.60 -7.61
N ILE A 232 -10.54 -17.08 -7.46
CA ILE A 232 -9.43 -16.34 -6.85
C ILE A 232 -8.45 -15.92 -7.94
N PHE A 233 -8.26 -14.61 -8.07
CA PHE A 233 -7.27 -14.00 -8.95
C PHE A 233 -6.00 -13.69 -8.16
N THR A 234 -5.02 -14.57 -8.31
CA THR A 234 -3.68 -14.38 -7.74
C THR A 234 -2.87 -13.47 -8.63
N LEU A 235 -2.44 -12.34 -8.07
CA LEU A 235 -1.62 -11.37 -8.78
C LEU A 235 -0.15 -11.55 -8.43
N PRO A 236 0.77 -11.07 -9.26
CA PRO A 236 2.19 -11.28 -9.01
C PRO A 236 2.67 -10.54 -7.78
N LYS A 237 3.60 -11.18 -7.08
CA LYS A 237 4.17 -10.65 -5.83
C LYS A 237 5.11 -9.50 -6.15
N GLY A 238 5.29 -8.60 -5.19
CA GLY A 238 6.26 -7.52 -5.29
C GLY A 238 5.62 -6.14 -5.24
N ARG A 239 6.35 -5.15 -5.78
CA ARG A 239 6.04 -3.71 -5.64
C ARG A 239 4.63 -3.33 -6.11
N ASN A 240 4.16 -3.95 -7.18
CA ASN A 240 2.88 -3.60 -7.81
C ASN A 240 1.71 -4.44 -7.31
N ASN A 241 1.94 -5.49 -6.51
CA ASN A 241 0.91 -6.44 -6.11
C ASN A 241 -0.32 -5.77 -5.48
N MET A 242 -0.11 -4.88 -4.51
CA MET A 242 -1.18 -4.14 -3.84
C MET A 242 -1.96 -3.26 -4.84
N PHE A 243 -1.25 -2.53 -5.70
CA PHE A 243 -1.89 -1.63 -6.68
C PHE A 243 -2.68 -2.41 -7.73
N GLN A 244 -2.14 -3.51 -8.24
CA GLN A 244 -2.87 -4.37 -9.17
C GLN A 244 -4.09 -5.03 -8.52
N ALA A 245 -4.03 -5.40 -7.24
CA ALA A 245 -5.18 -5.95 -6.52
C ALA A 245 -6.29 -4.91 -6.40
N LEU A 246 -5.94 -3.66 -6.07
CA LEU A 246 -6.86 -2.54 -6.05
C LEU A 246 -7.43 -2.24 -7.44
N LEU A 247 -6.59 -2.22 -8.48
CA LEU A 247 -7.06 -2.02 -9.85
C LEU A 247 -8.03 -3.12 -10.26
N LEU A 248 -7.73 -4.40 -9.99
CA LEU A 248 -8.61 -5.50 -10.39
C LEU A 248 -9.94 -5.47 -9.64
N PHE A 249 -9.92 -5.12 -8.35
CA PHE A 249 -11.14 -4.87 -7.58
C PHE A 249 -11.97 -3.73 -8.19
N LEU A 250 -11.36 -2.58 -8.45
CA LEU A 250 -12.04 -1.41 -9.02
C LEU A 250 -12.52 -1.63 -10.46
N TYR A 251 -11.79 -2.41 -11.25
CA TYR A 251 -12.16 -2.81 -12.60
C TYR A 251 -13.48 -3.61 -12.56
N HIS A 252 -13.61 -4.55 -11.63
CA HIS A 252 -14.85 -5.28 -11.42
C HIS A 252 -15.98 -4.38 -10.94
N VAL A 253 -15.72 -3.41 -10.06
CA VAL A 253 -16.74 -2.41 -9.70
C VAL A 253 -17.21 -1.62 -10.93
N LYS A 254 -16.27 -1.13 -11.76
CA LYS A 254 -16.58 -0.36 -12.98
C LYS A 254 -17.43 -1.16 -13.97
N HIS A 255 -17.05 -2.42 -14.26
CA HIS A 255 -17.64 -3.20 -15.34
C HIS A 255 -18.74 -4.19 -14.94
N LYS A 256 -18.83 -4.58 -13.66
CA LYS A 256 -19.84 -5.55 -13.18
C LYS A 256 -20.86 -4.95 -12.22
N GLN A 257 -20.56 -3.79 -11.64
CA GLN A 257 -21.45 -3.11 -10.68
C GLN A 257 -21.82 -1.70 -11.15
N ASP A 258 -21.69 -1.40 -12.45
CA ASP A 258 -21.98 -0.08 -13.05
C ASP A 258 -21.28 1.10 -12.34
N GLY A 259 -20.08 0.84 -11.80
CA GLY A 259 -19.30 1.79 -11.03
C GLY A 259 -19.84 2.07 -9.62
N MET A 260 -20.77 1.27 -9.12
CA MET A 260 -21.40 1.40 -7.81
C MET A 260 -20.80 0.41 -6.83
N LEU A 261 -20.37 0.89 -5.66
CA LEU A 261 -20.02 0.03 -4.52
C LEU A 261 -21.11 0.19 -3.45
N GLY A 262 -22.00 -0.79 -3.38
CA GLY A 262 -23.25 -0.64 -2.62
C GLY A 262 -24.10 0.49 -3.20
N ARG A 263 -24.30 1.57 -2.43
CA ARG A 263 -25.08 2.75 -2.86
C ARG A 263 -24.23 3.95 -3.28
N ILE A 264 -22.90 3.79 -3.33
CA ILE A 264 -21.98 4.89 -3.61
C ILE A 264 -21.40 4.73 -5.01
N ASN A 265 -21.47 5.81 -5.80
CA ASN A 265 -20.86 5.86 -7.11
C ASN A 265 -19.35 6.15 -6.97
N LEU A 266 -18.51 5.32 -7.59
CA LEU A 266 -17.05 5.52 -7.59
C LEU A 266 -16.56 6.37 -8.77
N GLY A 267 -17.42 6.72 -9.71
CA GLY A 267 -17.15 7.63 -10.82
C GLY A 267 -17.38 9.11 -10.47
N LEU A 268 -17.57 9.95 -11.50
CA LEU A 268 -17.60 11.42 -11.42
C LEU A 268 -18.68 11.98 -10.48
N SER A 269 -19.80 11.29 -10.31
CA SER A 269 -20.91 11.73 -9.46
C SER A 269 -20.71 11.41 -7.97
N GLY A 270 -19.62 10.74 -7.59
CA GLY A 270 -19.33 10.37 -6.20
C GLY A 270 -17.85 10.50 -5.86
N ILE A 271 -17.19 9.38 -5.55
CA ILE A 271 -15.80 9.37 -5.04
C ILE A 271 -14.78 9.84 -6.10
N ASN A 272 -15.15 9.82 -7.39
CA ASN A 272 -14.30 10.19 -8.51
C ASN A 272 -12.95 9.45 -8.48
N LEU A 273 -13.01 8.13 -8.40
CA LEU A 273 -11.89 7.20 -8.46
C LEU A 273 -11.83 6.47 -9.80
N LEU A 274 -12.97 6.17 -10.44
CA LEU A 274 -12.98 5.33 -11.65
C LEU A 274 -12.45 6.01 -12.92
N TRP A 275 -12.13 7.31 -12.87
CA TRP A 275 -11.43 8.00 -13.96
C TRP A 275 -10.02 7.47 -14.20
N ILE A 276 -9.45 6.73 -13.23
CA ILE A 276 -8.13 6.10 -13.38
C ILE A 276 -8.05 5.14 -14.58
N PHE A 277 -9.21 4.64 -15.04
CA PHE A 277 -9.33 3.75 -16.20
C PHE A 277 -9.65 4.48 -17.50
N ASP A 278 -9.87 5.79 -17.47
CA ASP A 278 -10.13 6.57 -18.67
C ASP A 278 -8.80 6.85 -19.37
N ASN A 279 -8.81 7.02 -20.69
CA ASN A 279 -7.59 7.27 -21.49
C ASN A 279 -7.04 8.67 -21.23
#